data_AF-A0AAU6MCR0-F1
#
_entry.id   AF-A0AAU6MCR0-F1
#
_cell.length_a   1.000
_cell.length_b   1.000
_cell.length_c   1.000
_cell.angle_alpha   90.00
_cell.angle_beta   90.00
_cell.angle_gamma   90.00
#
_symmetry.space_group_name_H-M   'P 1'
#
loop_
_entity.id
_entity.type
_entity.pdbx_description
1 polymer ?
#
loop_
_entity_poly.entity_id
_entity_poly.type
_entity_poly.pdbx_seq_one_letter_code
_entity_poly.pdbx_strand_id
1 'polypeptide(L)'
;MRIALVHSVYQRAAAGDKAWIIWQETGVRQDTWFHGGVPCSAGTFVLLGGSVGYGPHNNNPRVLYVNPADVLGTASAKSLKAWRKQNRQGG
;
A
#
# COMPACT_ATOMS: atom_id res chain seq x y z
N MET A 1 10.31 6.84 -4.15
CA MET A 1 8.88 6.74 -3.78
C MET A 1 8.15 5.99 -4.88
N ARG A 2 7.21 5.10 -4.55
CA ARG A 2 6.48 4.28 -5.54
C ARG A 2 5.03 4.11 -5.13
N ILE A 3 4.13 4.01 -6.12
CA ILE A 3 2.70 3.80 -5.88
C ILE A 3 2.41 2.30 -5.85
N ALA A 4 1.67 1.86 -4.85
CA ALA A 4 1.14 0.51 -4.77
C ALA A 4 -0.37 0.52 -4.50
N LEU A 5 -1.05 -0.50 -5.01
CA LEU A 5 -2.43 -0.82 -4.63
C LEU A 5 -2.38 -1.79 -3.46
N VAL A 6 -3.06 -1.48 -2.36
CA VAL A 6 -3.33 -2.46 -1.32
C VAL A 6 -4.39 -3.42 -1.83
N HIS A 7 -3.96 -4.64 -2.18
CA HIS A 7 -4.80 -5.63 -2.83
C HIS A 7 -5.69 -6.35 -1.83
N SER A 8 -5.12 -6.80 -0.70
CA SER A 8 -5.82 -7.54 0.33
C SER A 8 -5.14 -7.36 1.68
N VAL A 9 -5.91 -7.16 2.74
CA VAL A 9 -5.42 -7.21 4.12
C VAL A 9 -5.86 -8.52 4.71
N TYR A 10 -4.91 -9.41 5.01
CA TYR A 10 -5.21 -10.79 5.37
C TYR A 10 -4.86 -11.10 6.83
N GLN A 11 -4.17 -10.20 7.52
CA GLN A 11 -3.95 -10.29 8.97
C GLN A 11 -4.08 -8.90 9.58
N ARG A 12 -4.86 -8.81 10.67
CA ARG A 12 -4.95 -7.63 11.53
C ARG A 12 -4.35 -7.96 12.89
N ALA A 13 -3.52 -7.08 13.44
CA ALA A 13 -2.94 -7.25 14.77
C ALA A 13 -2.80 -5.90 15.49
N ALA A 14 -2.59 -5.94 16.81
CA ALA A 14 -2.49 -4.74 17.63
C ALA A 14 -1.37 -3.78 17.17
N ALA A 15 -0.26 -4.32 16.68
CA ALA A 15 0.89 -3.54 16.23
C ALA A 15 0.84 -3.17 14.73
N GLY A 16 -0.12 -3.69 13.97
CA GLY A 16 -0.16 -3.47 12.52
C GLY A 16 -0.83 -4.59 11.75
N ASP A 17 -0.83 -4.42 10.43
CA ASP A 17 -1.59 -5.25 9.51
C ASP A 17 -0.68 -5.86 8.44
N LYS A 18 -0.92 -7.13 8.10
CA LYS A 18 -0.31 -7.74 6.92
C LYS A 18 -1.23 -7.61 5.72
N ALA A 19 -0.62 -7.18 4.62
CA ALA A 19 -1.31 -7.02 3.36
C ALA A 19 -0.45 -7.45 2.19
N TRP A 20 -1.11 -7.87 1.12
CA TRP A 20 -0.49 -7.89 -0.20
C TRP A 20 -0.72 -6.54 -0.86
N ILE A 21 0.37 -5.98 -1.38
CA ILE A 21 0.33 -4.83 -2.27
C ILE A 21 0.68 -5.27 -3.70
N ILE A 22 0.27 -4.49 -4.68
CA ILE A 22 0.67 -4.61 -6.08
C ILE A 22 1.30 -3.29 -6.51
N TRP A 23 2.57 -3.31 -6.90
CA TRP A 23 3.25 -2.14 -7.42
C TRP A 23 2.64 -1.72 -8.75
N GLN A 24 2.23 -0.45 -8.89
CA GLN A 24 1.59 0.03 -10.12
C GLN A 24 2.51 0.01 -11.34
N GLU A 25 3.81 0.22 -11.11
CA GLU A 25 4.82 0.26 -12.18
C GLU A 25 5.09 -1.12 -12.80
N THR A 26 5.14 -2.17 -11.97
CA THR A 26 5.62 -3.50 -12.40
C THR A 26 4.57 -4.59 -12.33
N GLY A 27 3.42 -4.34 -11.68
CA GLY A 27 2.41 -5.35 -11.39
C GLY A 27 2.85 -6.41 -10.37
N VAL A 28 4.06 -6.29 -9.79
CA VAL A 28 4.59 -7.27 -8.85
C VAL A 28 3.81 -7.22 -7.54
N ARG A 29 3.34 -8.40 -7.10
CA ARG A 29 2.75 -8.59 -5.77
C ARG A 29 3.86 -8.67 -4.71
N GLN A 30 3.72 -7.90 -3.64
CA GLN A 30 4.65 -7.92 -2.52
C GLN A 30 3.92 -8.08 -1.19
N ASP A 31 4.49 -8.90 -0.30
CA ASP A 31 4.04 -9.03 1.08
C ASP A 31 4.49 -7.81 1.89
N THR A 32 3.60 -7.24 2.71
CA THR A 32 3.82 -5.95 3.37
C THR A 32 3.29 -5.95 4.80
N TRP A 33 4.08 -5.42 5.72
CA TRP A 33 3.68 -5.12 7.09
C TRP A 33 3.46 -3.61 7.25
N PHE A 34 2.22 -3.21 7.49
CA PHE A 34 1.83 -1.85 7.82
C PHE A 34 1.81 -1.68 9.33
N HIS A 35 2.84 -1.04 9.89
CA HIS A 35 2.98 -0.83 11.33
C HIS A 35 2.11 0.33 11.82
N GLY A 36 1.49 0.20 13.00
CA GLY A 36 0.85 1.32 13.70
C GLY A 36 -0.47 1.83 13.10
N GLY A 37 -1.24 0.96 12.42
CA GLY A 37 -2.59 1.31 11.97
C GLY A 37 -2.64 2.26 10.78
N VAL A 38 -1.58 2.29 9.97
CA VAL A 38 -1.53 2.99 8.69
C VAL A 38 -2.72 2.62 7.80
N PRO A 39 -3.29 3.57 7.03
CA PRO A 39 -4.39 3.27 6.10
C PRO A 39 -4.03 2.14 5.13
N CYS A 40 -4.53 0.95 5.43
CA CYS A 40 -4.22 -0.30 4.72
C CYS A 40 -5.44 -0.92 4.03
N SER A 41 -6.59 -0.26 3.96
CA SER A 41 -7.82 -0.87 3.42
C SER A 41 -7.64 -1.35 1.98
N ALA A 42 -8.13 -2.55 1.67
CA ALA A 42 -8.12 -3.10 0.32
C ALA A 42 -8.77 -2.12 -0.68
N GLY A 43 -8.16 -1.97 -1.86
CA GLY A 43 -8.59 -1.00 -2.87
C GLY A 43 -8.02 0.41 -2.70
N THR A 44 -7.19 0.64 -1.68
CA THR A 44 -6.48 1.91 -1.46
C THR A 44 -5.17 1.93 -2.22
N PHE A 45 -4.91 3.02 -2.94
CA PHE A 45 -3.59 3.33 -3.49
C PHE A 45 -2.79 4.09 -2.45
N VAL A 46 -1.54 3.69 -2.26
CA VAL A 46 -0.60 4.29 -1.30
C VAL A 46 0.67 4.72 -2.02
N LEU A 47 1.15 5.92 -1.71
CA LEU A 47 2.47 6.39 -2.12
C LEU A 47 3.47 6.06 -1.00
N LEU A 48 4.41 5.18 -1.29
CA LEU A 48 5.32 4.61 -0.29
C LEU A 48 6.76 5.07 -0.48
N GLY A 49 7.40 5.42 0.64
CA GLY A 49 8.84 5.65 0.77
C GLY A 49 9.60 4.51 1.49
N GLY A 50 8.89 3.49 1.98
CA GLY A 50 9.44 2.45 2.86
C GLY A 50 10.49 1.53 2.25
N SER A 51 11.05 0.66 3.08
CA SER A 51 12.18 -0.23 2.74
C SER A 51 11.82 -1.71 2.80
N VAL A 52 12.48 -2.52 1.96
CA VAL A 52 12.35 -3.99 1.97
C VAL A 52 13.28 -4.58 3.03
N GLY A 53 12.78 -5.54 3.81
CA GLY A 53 13.56 -6.21 4.86
C GLY A 53 12.86 -7.43 5.45
N TYR A 54 13.34 -7.86 6.62
CA TYR A 54 12.72 -8.97 7.36
C TYR A 54 11.44 -8.50 8.05
N GLY A 55 10.32 -9.16 7.75
CA GLY A 55 9.06 -8.93 8.46
C GLY A 55 9.09 -9.52 9.88
N PRO A 56 8.40 -8.93 10.87
CA PRO A 56 8.50 -9.29 12.29
C PRO A 56 8.02 -10.72 12.66
N HIS A 57 7.56 -11.52 11.70
CA HIS A 57 6.93 -12.81 12.00
C HIS A 57 7.22 -13.98 11.05
N ASN A 58 7.91 -13.80 9.92
CA ASN A 58 8.11 -14.90 8.96
C ASN A 58 9.54 -15.06 8.44
N ASN A 59 10.52 -14.30 8.95
CA ASN A 59 11.89 -14.25 8.42
C ASN A 59 11.95 -14.14 6.88
N ASN A 60 10.89 -13.60 6.26
CA ASN A 60 10.82 -13.48 4.82
C ASN A 60 11.58 -12.21 4.43
N PRO A 61 12.69 -12.32 3.68
CA PRO A 61 13.51 -11.16 3.31
C PRO A 61 12.83 -10.26 2.26
N ARG A 62 11.63 -10.62 1.78
CA ARG A 62 10.89 -9.89 0.75
C ARG A 62 9.71 -9.10 1.30
N VAL A 63 9.55 -9.02 2.63
CA VAL A 63 8.48 -8.23 3.23
C VAL A 63 8.84 -6.75 3.16
N LEU A 64 7.93 -5.93 2.63
CA LEU A 64 8.04 -4.49 2.73
C LEU A 64 7.59 -4.05 4.13
N TYR A 65 8.44 -3.31 4.84
CA TYR A 65 8.07 -2.73 6.13
C TYR A 65 7.65 -1.28 5.91
N VAL A 66 6.44 -0.95 6.34
CA VAL A 66 5.86 0.39 6.16
C VAL A 66 5.50 0.96 7.52
N ASN A 67 6.23 1.99 7.94
CA ASN A 67 5.88 2.82 9.07
C ASN A 67 4.89 3.92 8.65
N PRO A 68 4.21 4.57 9.61
CA PRO A 68 3.36 5.72 9.30
C PRO A 68 4.06 6.82 8.49
N ALA A 69 5.33 7.12 8.79
CA ALA A 69 6.13 8.10 8.06
C ALA A 69 6.46 7.69 6.62
N ASP A 70 6.39 6.39 6.30
CA ASP A 70 6.65 5.87 4.95
C ASP A 70 5.44 6.03 4.03
N VAL A 71 4.26 6.38 4.58
CA VAL A 71 3.05 6.65 3.81
C VAL A 71 2.91 8.13 3.56
N LEU A 72 3.22 8.49 2.33
CA LEU A 72 3.33 9.88 1.89
C LEU A 72 2.00 10.41 1.35
N GLY A 73 1.06 9.51 1.06
CA GLY A 73 -0.27 9.86 0.59
C GLY A 73 -1.11 8.61 0.28
N THR A 74 -2.43 8.78 0.30
CA THR A 74 -3.39 7.73 -0.02
C THR A 74 -4.46 8.22 -0.98
N ALA A 75 -4.93 7.36 -1.86
CA ALA A 75 -6.09 7.62 -2.71
C ALA A 75 -6.99 6.38 -2.78
N SER A 76 -8.30 6.58 -2.68
CA SER A 76 -9.24 5.49 -2.93
C SER A 76 -9.40 5.24 -4.43
N ALA A 77 -9.81 4.03 -4.82
CA ALA A 77 -10.22 3.77 -6.21
C ALA A 77 -11.34 4.73 -6.68
N LYS A 78 -12.22 5.18 -5.77
CA LYS A 78 -13.25 6.18 -6.07
C LYS A 78 -12.63 7.54 -6.39
N SER A 79 -11.63 7.98 -5.61
CA SER A 79 -10.89 9.23 -5.83
C SER A 79 -10.18 9.20 -7.20
N LEU A 80 -9.53 8.08 -7.53
CA LEU A 80 -8.88 7.90 -8.83
C LEU A 80 -9.88 7.92 -9.98
N LYS A 81 -11.04 7.27 -9.82
CA LYS A 81 -12.12 7.28 -10.83
C LYS A 81 -12.68 8.70 -11.03
N ALA A 82 -12.91 9.43 -9.94
CA ALA A 82 -13.39 10.82 -10.00
C ALA A 82 -12.38 11.73 -10.71
N TRP A 83 -11.10 11.65 -10.35
CA TRP A 83 -10.03 12.40 -11.02
C TRP A 83 -9.95 12.09 -12.52
N ARG A 84 -10.01 10.81 -12.91
CA ARG A 84 -10.03 10.43 -14.34
C ARG A 84 -11.23 11.00 -15.09
N LYS A 85 -12.41 11.04 -14.46
CA LYS A 85 -13.62 11.63 -15.07
C LYS A 85 -13.42 13.13 -15.30
N GLN A 86 -12.89 13.86 -14.32
CA GLN A 86 -12.65 15.30 -14.42
C GLN A 86 -11.66 15.64 -15.54
N ASN A 87 -10.54 14.91 -15.63
CA ASN A 87 -9.51 15.16 -16.65
C ASN A 87 -9.93 14.73 -18.07
N ARG A 88 -11.00 13.94 -18.23
CA ARG A 88 -11.58 13.60 -19.54
C ARG A 88 -12.60 14.62 -20.04
N GLN A 89 -13.07 15.52 -19.19
CA GLN A 89 -14.09 16.54 -19.53
C GLN A 89 -13.47 17.92 -19.79
N GLY A 90 -12.14 18.05 -19.65
CA GLY A 90 -11.41 19.31 -19.82
C GLY A 90 -10.36 19.28 -20.94
N GLY A 91 -10.44 18.32 -21.86
CA GLY A 91 -9.64 18.26 -23.09
C GLY A 91 -10.55 18.10 -24.29
#